data_AF-A0AAW9YYB5-F1
#
_entry.id   AF-A0AAW9YYB5-F1
#
_cell.length_a   1.000
_cell.length_b   1.000
_cell.length_c   1.000
_cell.angle_alpha   90.00
_cell.angle_beta   90.00
_cell.angle_gamma   90.00
#
_symmetry.space_group_name_H-M   'P 1'
#
loop_
_entity.id
_entity.type
_entity.pdbx_description
1 polymer ?
#
loop_
_entity_poly.entity_id
_entity_poly.type
_entity_poly.pdbx_seq_one_letter_code
_entity_poly.pdbx_strand_id
1 'polypeptide(L)'
;MLKEKRVTTEQMLRIQRELDRCRVYSDIECQLSGINYKNGTSGIVFTHVDIRYPYNNKSIYIYDWESPEHVEREVQKIKDVIAGEALIK
;
A
#
# COMPACT_ATOMS: atom_id res chain seq x y z
N MET A 1 -16.69 -24.57 -0.44
CA MET A 1 -15.94 -23.34 -0.77
C MET A 1 -14.87 -23.15 0.29
N LEU A 2 -13.61 -23.46 -0.04
CA LEU A 2 -12.49 -23.10 0.82
C LEU A 2 -12.47 -21.57 0.90
N LYS A 3 -12.64 -21.01 2.10
CA LYS A 3 -12.44 -19.56 2.29
C LYS A 3 -10.99 -19.29 1.92
N GLU A 4 -10.77 -18.63 0.78
CA GLU A 4 -9.45 -18.07 0.47
C GLU A 4 -8.99 -17.27 1.70
N LYS A 5 -7.76 -17.56 2.12
CA LYS A 5 -7.20 -17.06 3.37
C LYS A 5 -6.93 -15.56 3.18
N ARG A 6 -7.87 -14.72 3.59
CA ARG A 6 -7.75 -13.26 3.57
C ARG A 6 -6.67 -12.77 4.52
N VAL A 7 -6.17 -11.57 4.25
CA VAL A 7 -5.28 -10.87 5.17
C VAL A 7 -6.10 -10.37 6.37
N THR A 8 -5.66 -10.68 7.58
CA THR A 8 -6.32 -10.21 8.80
C THR A 8 -6.02 -8.73 9.06
N THR A 9 -6.87 -8.05 9.83
CA THR A 9 -6.63 -6.65 10.24
C THR A 9 -5.28 -6.46 10.94
N GLU A 10 -4.84 -7.42 11.76
CA GLU A 10 -3.53 -7.38 12.42
C GLU A 10 -2.38 -7.47 11.39
N GLN A 11 -2.53 -8.29 10.34
CA GLN A 11 -1.55 -8.34 9.26
C GLN A 11 -1.53 -7.03 8.46
N MET A 12 -2.69 -6.44 8.17
CA MET A 12 -2.79 -5.11 7.52
C MET A 12 -2.08 -4.04 8.36
N LEU A 13 -2.28 -4.04 9.68
CA LEU A 13 -1.61 -3.10 10.58
C LEU A 13 -0.08 -3.26 10.57
N ARG A 14 0.42 -4.50 10.51
CA ARG A 14 1.87 -4.78 10.40
C ARG A 14 2.44 -4.27 9.08
N ILE A 15 1.75 -4.54 7.98
CA ILE A 15 2.13 -4.04 6.64
C ILE A 15 2.18 -2.50 6.65
N GLN A 16 1.15 -1.84 7.18
CA GLN A 16 1.10 -0.39 7.23
C GLN A 16 2.28 0.18 8.04
N ARG A 17 2.59 -0.39 9.22
CA ARG A 17 3.73 0.05 10.04
C ARG A 17 5.07 -0.16 9.35
N GLU A 18 5.21 -1.24 8.60
CA GLU A 18 6.43 -1.51 7.83
C GLU A 18 6.60 -0.49 6.71
N LEU A 19 5.56 -0.25 5.92
CA LEU A 19 5.58 0.74 4.85
C LEU A 19 5.80 2.16 5.38
N ASP A 20 5.20 2.51 6.52
CA ASP A 20 5.38 3.81 7.14
C ASP A 20 6.83 4.02 7.62
N ARG A 21 7.44 2.96 8.18
CA ARG A 21 8.86 2.98 8.52
C ARG A 21 9.73 3.21 7.28
N CYS A 22 9.47 2.52 6.16
CA CYS A 22 10.20 2.75 4.92
C CYS A 22 10.02 4.19 4.42
N ARG A 23 8.79 4.71 4.42
CA ARG A 23 8.45 6.07 3.99
C ARG A 23 9.20 7.14 4.75
N VAL A 24 9.33 7.02 6.08
CA VAL A 24 9.97 8.04 6.94
C VAL A 24 11.46 8.24 6.61
N TYR A 25 12.13 7.24 6.05
CA TYR A 25 13.54 7.31 5.66
C TYR A 25 13.76 7.53 4.15
N SER A 26 12.69 7.82 3.41
CA SER A 26 12.76 8.01 1.96
C SER A 26 12.89 9.47 1.58
N ASP A 27 13.64 9.74 0.51
CA ASP A 27 13.70 11.04 -0.16
C ASP A 27 12.54 11.27 -1.14
N ILE A 28 11.68 10.26 -1.33
CA ILE A 28 10.54 10.30 -2.25
C ILE A 28 9.34 10.98 -1.60
N GLU A 29 8.77 11.96 -2.31
CA GLU A 29 7.55 12.64 -1.88
C GLU A 29 6.34 11.69 -1.99
N CYS A 30 5.89 11.17 -0.84
CA CYS A 30 4.77 10.25 -0.81
C CYS A 30 3.99 10.28 0.51
N GLN A 31 2.75 9.82 0.45
CA GLN A 31 1.82 9.69 1.58
C GLN A 31 1.42 8.23 1.76
N LEU A 32 1.28 7.81 3.02
CA LEU A 32 0.71 6.53 3.40
C LEU A 32 -0.40 6.75 4.43
N SER A 33 -1.58 6.16 4.23
CA SER A 33 -2.69 6.25 5.18
C SER A 33 -3.39 4.90 5.35
N GLY A 34 -3.86 4.61 6.56
CA GLY A 34 -4.78 3.50 6.83
C GLY A 34 -6.23 3.95 6.64
N ILE A 35 -7.09 3.05 6.17
CA ILE A 35 -8.51 3.30 5.91
C ILE A 35 -9.36 2.28 6.66
N ASN A 36 -10.37 2.77 7.38
CA ASN A 36 -11.41 1.94 7.99
C ASN A 36 -12.75 2.25 7.32
N TYR A 37 -13.36 1.24 6.70
CA TYR A 37 -14.66 1.36 6.07
C TYR A 37 -15.79 0.94 7.02
N LYS A 38 -16.99 1.50 6.81
CA LYS A 38 -18.18 1.22 7.64
C LYS A 38 -18.60 -0.25 7.65
N ASN A 39 -18.24 -1.02 6.63
CA ASN A 39 -18.54 -2.45 6.50
C ASN A 39 -17.52 -3.36 7.23
N GLY A 40 -16.56 -2.78 7.97
CA GLY A 40 -15.52 -3.52 8.67
C GLY A 40 -14.29 -3.86 7.81
N THR A 41 -14.28 -3.49 6.53
CA THR A 41 -13.07 -3.59 5.69
C THR A 41 -12.03 -2.58 6.15
N SER A 42 -10.79 -3.06 6.21
CA SER A 42 -9.59 -2.27 6.42
C SER A 42 -8.77 -2.19 5.13
N GLY A 43 -8.09 -1.06 4.93
CA GLY A 43 -7.25 -0.84 3.77
C GLY A 43 -6.07 0.07 4.04
N ILE A 44 -5.15 0.12 3.09
CA ILE A 44 -3.99 1.00 3.05
C ILE A 44 -4.03 1.73 1.72
N VAL A 45 -3.82 3.04 1.75
CA VAL A 45 -3.55 3.83 0.55
C VAL A 45 -2.14 4.39 0.61
N PHE A 46 -1.41 4.19 -0.47
CA PHE A 46 -0.13 4.83 -0.73
C PHE A 46 -0.27 5.75 -1.94
N THR A 47 0.18 6.99 -1.82
CA THR A 47 0.17 7.99 -2.91
C THR A 47 1.58 8.50 -3.12
N HIS A 48 2.11 8.34 -4.33
CA HIS A 48 3.39 8.90 -4.75
C HIS A 48 3.13 10.17 -5.56
N VAL A 49 3.80 11.27 -5.21
CA VAL A 49 3.78 12.54 -5.92
C VAL A 49 5.00 12.61 -6.83
N ASP A 50 4.79 12.71 -8.14
CA ASP A 50 5.86 12.81 -9.13
C ASP A 50 5.33 13.46 -10.42
N ILE A 51 6.11 14.40 -10.97
CA ILE A 51 5.77 15.13 -12.20
C ILE A 51 5.60 14.24 -13.44
N ARG A 52 6.10 13.00 -13.39
CA ARG A 52 5.99 12.03 -14.49
C ARG A 52 4.59 11.44 -14.59
N TYR A 53 3.73 11.61 -13.58
CA TYR A 53 2.33 11.20 -13.65
C TYR A 53 1.44 12.28 -14.28
N PRO A 54 0.38 11.92 -15.03
CA PRO A 54 -0.52 12.90 -15.67
C PRO A 54 -1.16 13.93 -14.73
N TYR A 55 -1.34 13.58 -13.46
CA TYR A 55 -1.92 14.44 -12.42
C TYR A 55 -0.93 14.75 -11.29
N ASN A 56 0.38 14.65 -11.57
CA ASN A 56 1.48 14.79 -10.62
C ASN A 56 1.45 13.81 -9.44
N ASN A 57 0.54 12.84 -9.43
CA ASN A 57 0.50 11.78 -8.44
C ASN A 57 -0.11 10.50 -9.00
N LYS A 58 0.09 9.42 -8.26
CA LYS A 58 -0.60 8.16 -8.47
C LYS A 58 -0.69 7.37 -7.17
N SER A 59 -1.71 6.53 -7.02
CA SER A 59 -1.98 5.80 -5.79
C SER A 59 -2.10 4.29 -5.99
N ILE A 60 -1.71 3.53 -4.97
CA ILE A 60 -1.95 2.10 -4.81
C ILE A 60 -2.86 1.93 -3.59
N TYR A 61 -3.87 1.06 -3.73
CA TYR A 61 -4.79 0.69 -2.65
C TYR A 61 -4.63 -0.80 -2.37
N ILE A 62 -4.58 -1.15 -1.09
CA ILE A 62 -4.51 -2.53 -0.61
C ILE A 62 -5.66 -2.74 0.35
N TYR A 63 -6.40 -3.83 0.21
CA TYR A 63 -7.56 -4.14 1.05
C TYR A 63 -7.46 -5.53 1.67
N ASP A 64 -8.06 -5.70 2.85
CA ASP A 64 -8.03 -6.97 3.58
C ASP A 64 -8.75 -8.15 2.91
N TRP A 65 -9.67 -7.86 1.99
CA TRP A 65 -10.42 -8.88 1.24
C TRP A 65 -9.66 -9.41 0.02
N GLU A 66 -8.53 -8.81 -0.35
CA GLU A 66 -7.67 -9.26 -1.44
C GLU A 66 -6.92 -10.55 -1.06
N SER A 67 -6.42 -11.27 -2.06
CA SER A 67 -5.60 -12.46 -1.82
C SER A 67 -4.24 -12.06 -1.21
N PRO A 68 -3.65 -12.89 -0.34
CA PRO A 68 -2.33 -12.60 0.24
C PRO A 68 -1.26 -12.31 -0.82
N GLU A 69 -1.27 -13.05 -1.93
CA GLU A 69 -0.31 -12.90 -3.02
C GLU A 69 -0.48 -11.56 -3.74
N HIS A 70 -1.73 -11.07 -3.85
CA HIS A 70 -1.98 -9.73 -4.38
C HIS A 70 -1.44 -8.67 -3.43
N VAL A 71 -1.76 -8.79 -2.14
CA VAL A 71 -1.28 -7.87 -1.11
C VAL A 71 0.24 -7.81 -1.08
N GLU A 72 0.93 -8.95 -1.06
CA GLU A 72 2.40 -9.02 -1.07
C GLU A 72 3.01 -8.32 -2.29
N ARG A 73 2.42 -8.52 -3.48
CA ARG A 73 2.86 -7.85 -4.71
C ARG A 73 2.70 -6.33 -4.64
N GLU A 74 1.56 -5.84 -4.15
CA GLU A 74 1.34 -4.39 -4.02
C GLU A 74 2.24 -3.77 -2.94
N VAL A 75 2.46 -4.48 -1.83
CA VAL A 75 3.44 -4.06 -0.80
C VAL A 75 4.83 -3.93 -1.39
N GLN A 76 5.28 -4.90 -2.21
CA GLN A 76 6.59 -4.83 -2.83
C GLN A 76 6.68 -3.64 -3.80
N LYS A 77 5.67 -3.42 -4.65
CA LYS A 77 5.63 -2.24 -5.54
C LYS A 77 5.74 -0.93 -4.77
N ILE A 78 5.04 -0.81 -3.63
CA ILE A 78 5.13 0.39 -2.79
C ILE A 78 6.57 0.55 -2.26
N LYS A 79 7.21 -0.53 -1.80
CA LYS A 79 8.61 -0.48 -1.34
C LYS A 79 9.57 -0.05 -2.44
N ASP A 80 9.43 -0.58 -3.65
CA ASP A 80 10.27 -0.22 -4.80
C ASP A 80 10.10 1.28 -5.14
N VAL A 81 8.88 1.80 -5.05
CA VAL A 81 8.60 3.23 -5.23
C VAL A 81 9.22 4.08 -4.12
N ILE A 82 9.06 3.67 -2.85
CA ILE A 82 9.66 4.36 -1.68
C ILE A 82 11.19 4.36 -1.76
N ALA A 83 11.80 3.30 -2.29
CA ALA A 83 13.23 3.22 -2.52
C ALA A 83 13.72 4.09 -3.70
N GLY A 84 12.81 4.70 -4.46
CA GLY A 84 13.13 5.48 -5.66
C GLY A 84 13.47 4.62 -6.89
N GLU A 85 13.24 3.31 -6.83
CA GLU A 85 13.59 2.35 -7.88
C GLU A 85 12.51 2.24 -8.96
N ALA A 86 11.27 2.67 -8.66
CA ALA A 86 10.13 2.50 -9.55
C ALA A 86 9.14 3.68 -9.55
N LEU A 87 8.38 3.77 -10.65
CA LEU A 87 7.12 4.50 -10.73
C LEU A 87 5.93 3.53 -10.65
N ILE A 88 4.79 4.05 -10.22
CA ILE A 88 3.52 3.32 -10.26
C ILE A 88 3.05 3.25 -11.72
N LYS A 89 3.07 2.06 -12.31
CA LYS A 89 2.67 1.80 -13.71
C LYS A 89 1.17 1.80 -13.92
#